data_AF-A0A8F9RQY8-F1
#
_entry.id   AF-A0A8F9RQY8-F1
#
_cell.length_a   1.000
_cell.length_b   1.000
_cell.length_c   1.000
_cell.angle_alpha   90.00
_cell.angle_beta   90.00
_cell.angle_gamma   90.00
#
_symmetry.space_group_name_H-M   'P 1'
#
loop_
_entity.id
_entity.type
_entity.pdbx_description
1 polymer ?
#
loop_
_entity_poly.entity_id
_entity_poly.type
_entity_poly.pdbx_seq_one_letter_code
_entity_poly.pdbx_strand_id
1 'polypeptide(L)'
;IHHFEPYTEGFSVPAPSTYTAVEAPKGEFGVFLVSNGSNRPYRRKIRAPGSAHSQGLDSMSKHHMPADVVTIIGTQDIVFGEVDR
;
A
#
# COMPACT_ATOMS: atom_id res chain seq x y z
N ILE A 1 -14.92 -12.14 29.79
CA ILE A 1 -13.98 -13.03 29.06
C ILE A 1 -13.60 -12.41 27.71
N HIS A 2 -14.58 -12.04 26.85
CA HIS A 2 -14.34 -11.36 25.56
C HIS A 2 -13.61 -10.01 25.57
N HIS A 3 -13.37 -9.39 26.73
CA HIS A 3 -12.52 -8.19 26.83
C HIS A 3 -11.05 -8.52 27.08
N PHE A 4 -10.73 -9.65 27.71
CA PHE A 4 -9.34 -9.94 28.09
C PHE A 4 -8.62 -10.70 26.97
N GLU A 5 -9.21 -11.78 26.46
CA GLU A 5 -8.61 -12.63 25.42
C GLU A 5 -8.20 -11.86 24.14
N PRO A 6 -9.02 -10.98 23.54
CA PRO A 6 -8.60 -10.30 22.30
C PRO A 6 -7.49 -9.27 22.53
N TYR A 7 -7.36 -8.74 23.74
CA TYR A 7 -6.33 -7.74 24.06
C TYR A 7 -5.00 -8.38 24.47
N THR A 8 -5.00 -9.64 24.92
CA THR A 8 -3.78 -10.39 25.26
C THR A 8 -3.32 -11.30 24.13
N GLU A 9 -4.21 -12.15 23.62
CA GLU A 9 -3.90 -13.15 22.59
C GLU A 9 -4.33 -12.72 21.19
N GLY A 10 -5.26 -11.78 21.05
CA GLY A 10 -5.81 -11.41 19.75
C GLY A 10 -6.83 -12.41 19.23
N PHE A 11 -7.26 -12.23 17.97
CA PHE A 11 -8.21 -13.11 17.30
C PHE A 11 -7.52 -13.93 16.22
N SER A 12 -7.82 -15.22 16.15
CA SER A 12 -7.40 -16.07 15.04
C SER A 12 -8.21 -15.73 13.80
N VAL A 13 -7.51 -15.47 12.70
CA VAL A 13 -8.14 -15.32 11.39
C VAL A 13 -8.01 -16.66 10.66
N PRO A 14 -9.07 -17.18 10.01
CA PRO A 14 -8.98 -18.37 9.17
C PRO A 14 -7.81 -18.28 8.17
N ALA A 15 -7.40 -19.40 7.56
CA ALA A 15 -6.19 -19.45 6.73
C ALA A 15 -6.34 -19.15 5.21
N PRO A 16 -7.21 -18.24 4.70
CA PRO A 16 -7.14 -17.84 3.30
C PRO A 16 -6.14 -16.69 3.09
N SER A 17 -5.75 -16.50 1.83
CA SER A 17 -5.20 -15.25 1.35
C SER A 17 -6.30 -14.37 0.78
N THR A 18 -6.16 -13.06 0.92
CA THR A 18 -7.09 -12.10 0.31
C THR A 18 -6.33 -10.89 -0.22
N TYR A 19 -6.81 -10.35 -1.33
CA TYR A 19 -6.46 -9.02 -1.81
C TYR A 19 -7.69 -8.15 -1.70
N THR A 20 -7.59 -7.02 -1.02
CA THR A 20 -8.67 -6.04 -0.96
C THR A 20 -8.12 -4.68 -1.30
N ALA A 21 -8.80 -4.00 -2.22
CA ALA A 21 -8.46 -2.66 -2.67
C ALA A 21 -9.55 -1.67 -2.29
N VAL A 22 -9.13 -0.46 -1.96
CA VAL A 22 -10.00 0.70 -1.70
C VAL A 22 -9.50 1.86 -2.56
N GLU A 23 -10.43 2.70 -3.00
CA GLU A 23 -10.10 3.96 -3.66
C GLU A 23 -9.59 4.95 -2.61
N ALA A 24 -8.27 5.18 -2.61
CA ALA A 24 -7.65 6.25 -1.87
C ALA A 24 -7.61 7.51 -2.74
N PRO A 25 -7.42 8.72 -2.15
CA PRO A 25 -7.34 9.97 -2.92
C PRO A 25 -6.28 9.97 -4.03
N LYS A 26 -5.28 9.09 -3.91
CA LYS A 26 -4.15 8.93 -4.83
C LYS A 26 -4.31 7.78 -5.82
N GLY A 27 -5.43 7.06 -5.79
CA GLY A 27 -5.67 5.88 -6.63
C GLY A 27 -5.90 4.60 -5.82
N GLU A 28 -5.66 3.46 -6.46
CA GLU A 28 -5.93 2.15 -5.86
C GLU A 28 -4.96 1.85 -4.71
N PHE A 29 -5.47 1.78 -3.49
CA PHE A 29 -4.73 1.31 -2.32
C PHE A 29 -5.13 -0.12 -2.00
N GLY A 30 -4.20 -1.06 -2.21
CA GLY A 30 -4.43 -2.48 -2.03
C GLY A 30 -3.69 -3.06 -0.83
N VAL A 31 -4.32 -3.99 -0.12
CA VAL A 31 -3.65 -4.79 0.91
C VAL A 31 -3.83 -6.27 0.57
N PHE A 32 -2.70 -6.94 0.35
CA PHE A 32 -2.62 -8.39 0.22
C PHE A 32 -2.26 -8.99 1.58
N LEU A 33 -3.14 -9.81 2.13
CA LEU A 33 -2.97 -10.48 3.41
C LEU A 33 -2.97 -11.99 3.22
N VAL A 34 -2.04 -12.66 3.90
CA VAL A 34 -2.01 -14.12 4.03
C VAL A 34 -2.11 -14.45 5.51
N SER A 35 -3.10 -15.27 5.86
CA SER A 35 -3.25 -15.83 7.21
C SER A 35 -2.86 -17.31 7.21
N ASN A 36 -2.23 -17.76 8.30
CA ASN A 36 -1.90 -19.16 8.57
C ASN A 36 -2.75 -19.75 9.72
N GLY A 37 -3.86 -19.10 10.08
CA GLY A 37 -4.67 -19.52 11.24
C GLY A 37 -4.20 -18.96 12.59
N SER A 38 -3.10 -18.20 12.62
CA SER A 38 -2.62 -17.56 13.86
C SER A 38 -3.30 -16.21 14.14
N ASN A 39 -3.00 -15.64 15.29
CA ASN A 39 -3.40 -14.30 15.71
C ASN A 39 -2.61 -13.16 15.03
N ARG A 40 -1.60 -13.50 14.21
CA ARG A 40 -0.73 -12.54 13.53
C ARG A 40 -0.77 -12.78 12.02
N PRO A 41 -0.74 -11.73 11.19
CA PRO A 41 -0.69 -11.90 9.74
C PRO A 41 0.62 -12.60 9.36
N TYR A 42 0.52 -13.70 8.61
CA TYR A 42 1.69 -14.45 8.14
C TYR A 42 2.51 -13.63 7.15
N ARG A 43 1.82 -12.97 6.22
CA ARG A 43 2.43 -12.02 5.29
C ARG A 43 1.44 -10.90 4.99
N ARG A 44 1.93 -9.66 4.99
CA ARG A 44 1.23 -8.52 4.39
C ARG A 44 2.07 -7.96 3.25
N LYS A 45 1.44 -7.65 2.13
CA LYS A 45 2.00 -6.76 1.12
C LYS A 45 1.04 -5.61 0.88
N ILE A 46 1.56 -4.40 0.95
CA ILE A 46 0.81 -3.19 0.67
C ILE A 46 1.11 -2.78 -0.77
N ARG A 47 0.08 -2.51 -1.55
CA ARG A 47 0.16 -1.91 -2.86
C ARG A 47 -0.19 -0.43 -2.71
N ALA A 48 0.84 0.40 -2.61
CA ALA A 48 0.67 1.85 -2.57
C ALA A 48 0.56 2.41 -4.00
N PRO A 49 -0.41 3.30 -4.27
CA PRO A 49 -0.58 3.91 -5.60
C PRO A 49 0.67 4.68 -6.03
N GLY A 50 1.32 5.38 -5.09
CA GLY A 50 2.54 6.16 -5.35
C GLY A 50 3.72 5.32 -5.88
N SER A 51 3.79 4.02 -5.58
CA SER A 51 4.85 3.14 -6.09
C SER A 51 4.72 2.85 -7.59
N ALA A 52 3.48 2.79 -8.09
CA ALA A 52 3.21 2.66 -9.52
C ALA A 52 3.42 4.00 -10.24
N HIS A 53 3.00 5.11 -9.63
CA HIS A 53 3.22 6.46 -10.18
C HIS A 53 4.71 6.76 -10.35
N SER A 54 5.52 6.47 -9.32
CA SER A 54 6.97 6.68 -9.36
C SER A 54 7.67 5.86 -10.44
N GLN A 55 7.19 4.67 -10.77
CA GLN A 55 7.73 3.86 -11.88
C GLN A 55 7.43 4.48 -13.25
N GLY A 56 6.31 5.20 -13.37
CA GLY A 56 5.94 5.91 -14.59
C GLY A 56 6.64 7.26 -14.78
N LEU A 57 7.36 7.77 -13.77
CA LEU A 57 8.02 9.08 -13.87
C LEU A 57 9.02 9.17 -15.03
N ASP A 58 9.77 8.09 -15.31
CA ASP A 58 10.71 8.08 -16.44
C ASP A 58 10.00 8.25 -17.78
N SER A 59 8.87 7.57 -18.00
CA SER A 59 8.12 7.72 -19.26
C SER A 59 7.44 9.08 -19.38
N MET A 60 6.97 9.65 -18.27
CA MET A 60 6.31 10.96 -18.23
C MET A 60 7.27 12.15 -18.35
N SER A 61 8.52 12.00 -17.91
CA SER A 61 9.54 13.07 -17.97
C SER A 61 10.39 13.07 -19.23
N LYS A 62 10.23 12.06 -20.11
CA LYS A 62 10.95 11.98 -21.38
C LYS A 62 10.67 13.21 -22.24
N HIS A 63 11.76 13.79 -22.75
CA HIS A 63 11.74 14.99 -23.61
C HIS A 63 11.24 16.28 -22.94
N HIS A 64 11.12 16.29 -21.61
CA HIS A 64 10.79 17.47 -20.83
C HIS A 64 12.04 18.11 -20.20
N MET A 65 11.91 19.38 -19.81
CA MET A 65 13.00 20.07 -19.13
C MET A 65 13.04 19.66 -17.64
N PRO A 66 14.20 19.78 -16.97
CA PRO A 66 14.30 19.51 -15.53
C PRO A 66 13.31 20.30 -14.67
N ALA A 67 12.91 21.50 -15.11
CA ALA A 67 11.89 22.31 -14.45
C ALA A 67 10.50 21.65 -14.49
N ASP A 68 10.17 20.95 -15.57
CA ASP A 68 8.87 20.28 -15.74
C ASP A 68 8.75 19.03 -14.86
N VAL A 69 9.89 18.39 -14.52
CA VAL A 69 9.92 17.21 -13.65
C VAL A 69 9.34 17.51 -12.27
N VAL A 70 9.60 18.71 -11.72
CA VAL A 70 9.05 19.13 -10.43
C VAL A 70 7.52 19.21 -10.49
N THR A 71 6.99 19.76 -11.58
CA THR A 71 5.54 19.84 -11.82
C THR A 71 4.92 18.45 -11.99
N ILE A 72 5.58 17.55 -12.74
CA ILE A 72 5.12 16.17 -12.96
C ILE A 72 5.09 15.37 -11.64
N ILE A 73 6.06 15.57 -10.75
CA ILE A 73 6.07 14.94 -9.42
C ILE A 73 4.95 15.53 -8.55
N GLY A 74 4.75 16.84 -8.61
CA GLY A 74 3.70 17.53 -7.85
C GLY A 74 2.28 17.10 -8.24
N THR A 75 2.02 16.86 -9.53
CA THR A 75 0.69 16.42 -9.99
C THR A 75 0.35 14.98 -9.61
N GLN A 76 1.35 14.14 -9.34
CA GLN A 76 1.17 12.74 -8.92
C GLN A 76 0.96 12.55 -7.41
N ASP A 77 1.14 13.62 -6.61
CA ASP A 77 1.02 13.61 -5.16
C ASP A 77 1.76 12.44 -4.48
N ILE A 78 3.05 12.27 -4.82
CA ILE A 78 3.87 11.17 -4.30
C ILE A 78 4.28 11.47 -2.85
N VAL A 79 3.90 10.59 -1.93
CA VAL A 79 4.42 10.58 -0.55
C VAL A 79 5.33 9.38 -0.38
N PHE A 80 6.62 9.61 -0.11
CA PHE A 80 7.59 8.51 -0.05
C PHE A 80 7.34 7.51 1.10
N GLY A 81 6.63 7.90 2.16
CA GLY A 81 6.29 7.02 3.27
C GLY A 81 5.37 5.83 2.91
N GLU A 82 4.62 5.92 1.81
CA GLU A 82 3.84 4.80 1.26
C GLU A 82 4.60 4.01 0.18
N VAL A 83 5.51 4.66 -0.55
CA VAL A 83 6.29 4.06 -1.65
C VAL A 83 7.35 3.08 -1.14
N ASP A 84 7.95 3.37 0.01
CA ASP A 84 9.08 2.62 0.58
C ASP A 84 8.68 1.29 1.29
N ARG A 85 7.48 0.73 1.02
CA ARG A 85 6.87 -0.40 1.79
C ARG A 85 6.74 -1.75 1.05
#